data_AF-A0A9N9INL6-F1
#
_entry.id   AF-A0A9N9INL6-F1
#
_cell.length_a   1.000
_cell.length_b   1.000
_cell.length_c   1.000
_cell.angle_alpha   90.00
_cell.angle_beta   90.00
_cell.angle_gamma   90.00
#
_symmetry.space_group_name_H-M   'P 1'
#
loop_
_entity.id
_entity.type
_entity.pdbx_description
1 polymer ?
#
loop_
_entity_poly.entity_id
_entity_poly.type
_entity_poly.pdbx_seq_one_letter_code
_entity_poly.pdbx_strand_id
1 'polypeptide(L)'
;IILEHQDIISNIKVRNLLENKEFFTTCWHIRSIWAPIKKYINILESNTATLADCFIHMIKLAIAIYQLPNLNPFKIPAIHVFNVCYIEFQHPAYLLCYFIYSQYRGRELRNGGFRDAALIATKLWQSLGHDKQESYELISHLHRFEAHLAPYDLPYIENMNTPEL
;
A
#
# COMPACT_ATOMS: atom_id res chain seq x y z
N ILE A 1 12.44 -15.98 33.33
CA ILE A 1 12.98 -17.04 32.44
C ILE A 1 14.51 -17.17 32.54
N ILE A 2 15.35 -16.34 31.91
CA ILE A 2 16.83 -16.55 31.92
C ILE A 2 17.42 -16.40 33.33
N LEU A 3 16.92 -15.44 34.11
CA LEU A 3 17.33 -15.23 35.50
C LEU A 3 16.85 -16.33 36.46
N GLU A 4 15.80 -17.06 36.10
CA GLU A 4 15.16 -18.09 36.95
C GLU A 4 15.61 -19.51 36.57
N HIS A 5 16.24 -19.67 35.41
CA HIS A 5 16.61 -20.96 34.83
C HIS A 5 17.99 -20.89 34.13
N GLN A 6 19.01 -20.38 34.82
CA GLN A 6 20.35 -20.17 34.27
C GLN A 6 20.98 -21.46 33.72
N ASP A 7 20.57 -22.63 34.21
CA ASP A 7 21.16 -23.92 33.89
C ASP A 7 20.54 -24.57 32.63
N ILE A 8 19.39 -24.09 32.16
CA ILE A 8 18.67 -24.68 31.02
C ILE A 8 19.35 -24.37 29.69
N ILE A 9 19.94 -23.17 29.56
CA ILE A 9 20.61 -22.73 28.33
C ILE A 9 22.12 -22.71 28.58
N SER A 10 22.78 -23.83 28.27
CA SER A 10 24.23 -24.02 28.43
C SER A 10 25.06 -23.34 27.35
N ASN A 11 24.46 -23.00 26.20
CA ASN A 11 25.16 -22.35 25.10
C ASN A 11 25.30 -20.84 25.34
N ILE A 12 26.54 -20.40 25.60
CA ILE A 12 26.89 -19.00 25.89
C ILE A 12 26.49 -18.05 24.75
N LYS A 13 26.62 -18.47 23.47
CA LYS A 13 26.22 -17.62 22.32
C LYS A 13 24.71 -17.36 22.33
N VAL A 14 23.91 -18.38 22.60
CA VAL A 14 22.46 -18.28 22.70
C VAL A 14 22.07 -17.40 23.89
N ARG A 15 22.73 -17.57 25.04
CA ARG A 15 22.49 -16.74 26.23
C ARG A 15 22.76 -15.25 25.94
N ASN A 16 23.90 -14.94 25.32
CA ASN A 16 24.27 -13.58 24.96
C ASN A 16 23.26 -12.94 23.98
N LEU A 17 22.70 -13.73 23.04
CA LEU A 17 21.63 -13.27 22.15
C LEU A 17 20.33 -12.96 22.91
N LEU A 18 19.96 -13.82 23.87
CA LEU A 18 18.74 -13.65 24.66
C LEU A 18 18.82 -12.51 25.69
N GLU A 19 20.04 -12.09 26.06
CA GLU A 19 20.26 -10.89 26.89
C GLU A 19 20.39 -9.61 26.06
N ASN A 20 20.60 -9.74 24.74
CA ASN A 20 20.74 -8.62 23.84
C ASN A 20 19.37 -7.98 23.51
N LYS A 21 19.06 -6.84 24.14
CA LYS A 21 17.82 -6.07 23.88
C LYS A 21 17.71 -5.57 22.43
N GLU A 22 18.83 -5.28 21.78
CA GLU A 22 18.87 -4.82 20.39
C GLU A 22 18.44 -5.93 19.44
N PHE A 23 18.79 -7.19 19.74
CA PHE A 23 18.33 -8.36 18.99
C PHE A 23 16.79 -8.42 18.97
N PHE A 24 16.12 -8.35 20.12
CA PHE A 24 14.65 -8.41 20.18
C PHE A 24 13.98 -7.19 19.55
N THR A 25 14.54 -6.00 19.75
CA THR A 25 14.06 -4.77 19.10
C THR A 25 14.12 -4.93 17.58
N THR A 26 15.22 -5.50 17.06
CA THR A 26 15.39 -5.79 15.64
C THR A 26 14.38 -6.85 15.16
N CYS A 27 14.15 -7.93 15.91
CA CYS A 27 13.11 -8.91 15.59
C CYS A 27 11.71 -8.30 15.55
N TRP A 28 11.41 -7.36 16.45
CA TRP A 28 10.13 -6.65 16.49
C TRP A 28 9.93 -5.77 15.25
N HIS A 29 10.97 -5.02 14.86
CA HIS A 29 10.99 -4.25 13.62
C HIS A 29 10.85 -5.11 12.36
N ILE A 30 11.50 -6.28 12.31
CA ILE A 30 11.31 -7.23 11.21
C ILE A 30 9.84 -7.66 11.17
N ARG A 31 9.27 -8.07 12.33
CA ARG A 31 7.87 -8.47 12.43
C ARG A 31 6.90 -7.39 11.96
N SER A 32 7.17 -6.10 12.23
CA SER A 32 6.28 -5.01 11.80
C SER A 32 6.23 -4.85 10.27
N ILE A 33 7.30 -5.21 9.56
CA ILE A 33 7.31 -5.29 8.08
C ILE A 33 6.62 -6.57 7.58
N TRP A 34 6.84 -7.71 8.25
CA TRP A 34 6.23 -8.98 7.84
C TRP A 34 4.72 -9.01 7.99
N ALA A 35 4.17 -8.30 8.98
CA ALA A 35 2.73 -8.26 9.22
C ALA A 35 1.90 -7.81 8.00
N PRO A 36 2.18 -6.65 7.35
CA PRO A 36 1.47 -6.26 6.14
C PRO A 36 1.71 -7.20 4.96
N ILE A 37 2.93 -7.76 4.81
CA ILE A 37 3.24 -8.74 3.75
C ILE A 37 2.37 -10.00 3.90
N LYS A 38 2.32 -10.58 5.10
CA LYS A 38 1.50 -11.76 5.37
C LYS A 38 0.02 -11.50 5.11
N LYS A 39 -0.49 -10.34 5.55
CA LYS A 39 -1.88 -9.96 5.29
C LYS A 39 -2.16 -9.86 3.78
N TYR A 40 -1.24 -9.29 3.03
CA TYR A 40 -1.36 -9.16 1.58
C TYR A 40 -1.35 -10.51 0.87
N ILE A 41 -0.43 -11.41 1.22
CA ILE A 41 -0.39 -12.78 0.67
C ILE A 41 -1.73 -13.48 0.87
N ASN A 42 -2.28 -13.44 2.09
CA ASN A 42 -3.57 -14.07 2.38
C ASN A 42 -4.72 -13.52 1.52
N ILE A 43 -4.72 -12.22 1.22
CA ILE A 43 -5.75 -11.56 0.39
C ILE A 43 -5.58 -11.93 -1.08
N LEU A 44 -4.34 -12.05 -1.56
CA LEU A 44 -4.07 -12.55 -2.91
C LEU A 44 -4.50 -14.01 -3.04
N GLU A 45 -4.17 -14.84 -2.05
CA GLU A 45 -4.53 -16.26 -2.01
C GLU A 45 -6.04 -16.49 -1.96
N SER A 46 -6.82 -15.59 -1.36
CA SER A 46 -8.28 -15.69 -1.34
C SER A 46 -8.94 -15.37 -2.69
N ASN A 47 -8.19 -14.94 -3.70
CA ASN A 47 -8.69 -14.49 -5.02
C ASN A 47 -9.76 -13.39 -4.94
N THR A 48 -9.82 -12.67 -3.83
CA THR A 48 -10.77 -11.60 -3.57
C THR A 48 -10.13 -10.21 -3.68
N ALA A 49 -8.81 -10.17 -3.90
CA ALA A 49 -8.03 -8.95 -4.02
C ALA A 49 -8.41 -8.14 -5.27
N THR A 50 -8.72 -6.86 -5.09
CA THR A 50 -8.82 -5.91 -6.21
C THR A 50 -7.47 -5.24 -6.48
N LEU A 51 -7.35 -4.58 -7.63
CA LEU A 51 -6.18 -3.79 -7.97
C LEU A 51 -5.93 -2.64 -6.97
N ALA A 52 -7.01 -2.07 -6.42
CA ALA A 52 -6.95 -1.04 -5.39
C ALA A 52 -6.41 -1.62 -4.08
N ASP A 53 -6.84 -2.82 -3.68
CA ASP A 53 -6.30 -3.51 -2.51
C ASP A 53 -4.80 -3.74 -2.61
N CYS A 54 -4.32 -4.16 -3.78
CA CYS A 54 -2.89 -4.32 -4.04
C CYS A 54 -2.12 -3.01 -3.83
N PHE A 55 -2.62 -1.91 -4.36
CA PHE A 55 -1.98 -0.60 -4.21
C PHE A 55 -1.99 -0.10 -2.75
N ILE A 56 -3.09 -0.29 -2.02
CA ILE A 56 -3.21 0.09 -0.61
C ILE A 56 -2.24 -0.72 0.26
N HIS A 57 -2.09 -2.02 0.00
CA HIS A 57 -1.15 -2.86 0.75
C HIS A 57 0.31 -2.47 0.47
N MET A 58 0.62 -2.05 -0.77
CA MET A 58 1.93 -1.45 -1.10
C MET A 58 2.18 -0.17 -0.31
N ILE A 59 1.20 0.73 -0.18
CA ILE A 59 1.33 1.94 0.65
C ILE A 59 1.57 1.58 2.12
N LYS A 60 0.78 0.63 2.67
CA LYS A 60 0.94 0.16 4.06
C LYS A 60 2.33 -0.43 4.31
N LEU A 61 2.86 -1.18 3.35
CA LEU A 61 4.23 -1.71 3.41
C LEU A 61 5.27 -0.59 3.39
N ALA A 62 5.11 0.41 2.51
CA ALA A 62 6.00 1.57 2.46
C ALA A 62 6.05 2.32 3.80
N ILE A 63 4.88 2.54 4.41
CA ILE A 63 4.77 3.17 5.75
C ILE A 63 5.49 2.33 6.80
N ALA A 64 5.25 1.01 6.84
CA ALA A 64 5.89 0.12 7.80
C ALA A 64 7.43 0.12 7.68
N ILE A 65 7.96 0.16 6.45
CA ILE A 65 9.40 0.29 6.19
C ILE A 65 9.92 1.66 6.65
N TYR A 66 9.18 2.73 6.35
CA TYR A 66 9.60 4.09 6.68
C TYR A 66 9.65 4.34 8.20
N GLN A 67 8.74 3.71 8.95
CA GLN A 67 8.68 3.75 10.41
C GLN A 67 9.87 3.06 11.11
N LEU A 68 10.67 2.26 10.39
CA LEU A 68 11.89 1.70 10.99
C LEU A 68 12.88 2.80 11.40
N PRO A 69 13.62 2.63 12.51
CA PRO A 69 14.72 3.53 12.85
C PRO A 69 15.79 3.56 11.75
N ASN A 70 16.43 4.72 11.54
CA ASN A 70 17.48 4.83 10.51
C ASN A 70 18.71 3.96 10.79
N LEU A 71 18.98 3.68 12.06
CA LEU A 71 20.05 2.77 12.49
C LEU A 71 19.69 1.29 12.29
N ASN A 72 18.44 0.96 11.95
CA ASN A 72 18.03 -0.41 11.72
C ASN A 72 18.70 -0.93 10.42
N PRO A 73 19.52 -2.00 10.49
CA PRO A 73 20.27 -2.49 9.33
C PRO A 73 19.38 -2.99 8.19
N PHE A 74 18.10 -3.30 8.46
CA PHE A 74 17.14 -3.78 7.47
C PHE A 74 16.41 -2.66 6.72
N LYS A 75 16.46 -1.41 7.19
CA LYS A 75 15.69 -0.32 6.58
C LYS A 75 16.12 -0.05 5.14
N ILE A 76 17.43 0.13 4.91
CA ILE A 76 17.96 0.44 3.57
C ILE A 76 17.73 -0.73 2.58
N PRO A 77 18.04 -1.99 2.94
CA PRO A 77 17.70 -3.14 2.09
C PRO A 77 16.21 -3.24 1.77
N ALA A 78 15.33 -3.03 2.76
CA ALA A 78 13.89 -3.08 2.55
C ALA A 78 13.40 -1.98 1.60
N ILE A 79 13.91 -0.75 1.72
CA ILE A 79 13.61 0.34 0.78
C ILE A 79 14.05 -0.02 -0.64
N HIS A 80 15.24 -0.61 -0.80
CA HIS A 80 15.76 -0.98 -2.11
C HIS A 80 14.86 -2.02 -2.79
N VAL A 81 14.52 -3.10 -2.10
CA VAL A 81 13.60 -4.14 -2.61
C VAL A 81 12.23 -3.54 -2.89
N PHE A 82 11.69 -2.74 -1.97
CA PHE A 82 10.41 -2.08 -2.18
C PHE A 82 10.40 -1.23 -3.45
N ASN A 83 11.43 -0.43 -3.69
CA ASN A 83 11.50 0.43 -4.87
C ASN A 83 11.58 -0.37 -6.18
N VAL A 84 12.33 -1.48 -6.20
CA VAL A 84 12.38 -2.37 -7.37
C VAL A 84 11.00 -2.93 -7.67
N CYS A 85 10.31 -3.50 -6.68
CA CYS A 85 8.95 -3.99 -6.86
C CYS A 85 7.97 -2.85 -7.20
N TYR A 86 8.13 -1.68 -6.59
CA TYR A 86 7.24 -0.54 -6.83
C TYR A 86 7.30 -0.06 -8.29
N ILE A 87 8.46 -0.13 -8.95
CA ILE A 87 8.58 0.19 -10.39
C ILE A 87 7.67 -0.71 -11.23
N GLU A 88 7.54 -2.00 -10.89
CA GLU A 88 6.60 -2.91 -11.57
C GLU A 88 5.13 -2.50 -11.35
N PHE A 89 4.84 -1.90 -10.20
CA PHE A 89 3.54 -1.33 -9.85
C PHE A 89 3.33 0.10 -10.37
N GLN A 90 4.32 0.74 -10.99
CA GLN A 90 4.15 2.03 -11.69
C GLN A 90 3.42 1.87 -13.02
N HIS A 91 2.46 0.95 -13.11
CA HIS A 91 1.56 0.90 -14.25
C HIS A 91 0.46 1.96 -14.08
N PRO A 92 0.20 2.77 -15.13
CA PRO A 92 -0.86 3.77 -15.16
C PRO A 92 -2.21 3.34 -14.54
N ALA A 93 -2.65 2.12 -14.83
CA ALA A 93 -3.92 1.60 -14.32
C ALA A 93 -3.99 1.55 -12.78
N TYR A 94 -2.88 1.27 -12.07
CA TYR A 94 -2.88 1.26 -10.60
C TYR A 94 -3.12 2.65 -10.03
N LEU A 95 -2.48 3.68 -10.61
CA LEU A 95 -2.67 5.07 -10.19
C LEU A 95 -4.12 5.53 -10.44
N LEU A 96 -4.68 5.16 -11.59
CA LEU A 96 -6.07 5.45 -11.91
C LEU A 96 -7.03 4.72 -10.95
N CYS A 97 -6.81 3.43 -10.68
CA CYS A 97 -7.62 2.66 -9.73
C CYS A 97 -7.61 3.26 -8.33
N TYR A 98 -6.44 3.70 -7.85
CA TYR A 98 -6.34 4.42 -6.58
C TYR A 98 -7.12 5.74 -6.62
N PHE A 99 -6.97 6.52 -7.69
CA PHE A 99 -7.67 7.80 -7.86
C PHE A 99 -9.19 7.65 -7.80
N ILE A 100 -9.76 6.67 -8.51
CA ILE A 100 -11.22 6.46 -8.60
C ILE A 100 -11.79 5.73 -7.39
N TYR A 101 -10.97 5.22 -6.47
CA TYR A 101 -11.46 4.51 -5.31
C TYR A 101 -12.06 5.46 -4.28
N SER A 102 -13.36 5.35 -4.06
CA SER A 102 -14.18 6.32 -3.32
C SER A 102 -13.71 6.55 -1.87
N GLN A 103 -13.10 5.55 -1.22
CA GLN A 103 -12.54 5.69 0.13
C GLN A 103 -11.31 6.61 0.19
N TYR A 104 -10.52 6.67 -0.89
CA TYR A 104 -9.25 7.41 -0.96
C TYR A 104 -9.33 8.66 -1.84
N ARG A 105 -10.50 8.91 -2.43
CA ARG A 105 -10.82 10.12 -3.16
C ARG A 105 -10.43 11.38 -2.37
N GLY A 106 -9.67 12.27 -3.01
CA GLY A 106 -9.21 13.52 -2.41
C GLY A 106 -8.14 13.36 -1.32
N ARG A 107 -7.67 12.13 -1.05
CA ARG A 107 -6.57 11.86 -0.12
C ARG A 107 -5.29 11.54 -0.90
N GLU A 108 -4.28 12.37 -0.69
CA GLU A 108 -2.86 12.03 -0.84
C GLU A 108 -2.22 11.98 -2.25
N LEU A 109 -2.93 12.35 -3.31
CA LEU A 109 -2.24 12.60 -4.59
C LEU A 109 -1.56 13.97 -4.54
N ARG A 110 -0.21 13.96 -4.55
CA ARG A 110 0.60 15.19 -4.66
C ARG A 110 0.18 16.01 -5.89
N ASN A 111 0.44 17.32 -5.87
CA ASN A 111 0.19 18.23 -6.99
C ASN A 111 0.62 17.60 -8.33
N GLY A 112 -0.35 17.32 -9.20
CA GLY A 112 -0.13 16.65 -10.49
C GLY A 112 -0.73 15.24 -10.60
N GLY A 113 -1.02 14.55 -9.50
CA GLY A 113 -1.55 13.18 -9.53
C GLY A 113 -2.93 13.07 -10.21
N PHE A 114 -3.79 14.09 -10.06
CA PHE A 114 -5.03 14.19 -10.85
C PHE A 114 -4.75 14.21 -12.36
N ARG A 115 -3.80 15.06 -12.79
CA ARG A 115 -3.46 15.21 -14.22
C ARG A 115 -2.98 13.88 -14.78
N ASP A 116 -2.12 13.19 -14.05
CA ASP A 116 -1.60 11.89 -14.48
C ASP A 116 -2.74 10.86 -14.55
N ALA A 117 -3.59 10.75 -13.52
CA ALA A 117 -4.75 9.87 -13.55
C ALA A 117 -5.71 10.18 -14.71
N ALA A 118 -6.00 11.46 -14.97
CA ALA A 118 -6.86 11.90 -16.07
C ALA A 118 -6.27 11.56 -17.45
N LEU A 119 -4.96 11.76 -17.64
CA LEU A 119 -4.27 11.39 -18.88
C LEU A 119 -4.32 9.87 -19.12
N ILE A 120 -4.18 9.08 -18.06
CA ILE A 120 -4.24 7.63 -18.12
C ILE A 120 -5.65 7.15 -18.45
N ALA A 121 -6.66 7.69 -17.74
CA ALA A 121 -8.07 7.39 -18.00
C ALA A 121 -8.44 7.68 -19.45
N THR A 122 -8.01 8.83 -19.96
CA THR A 122 -8.24 9.24 -21.36
C THR A 122 -7.62 8.27 -22.36
N LYS A 123 -6.35 7.89 -22.15
CA LYS A 123 -5.66 6.92 -23.03
C LYS A 123 -6.36 5.56 -23.05
N LEU A 124 -6.78 5.07 -21.88
CA LEU A 124 -7.53 3.82 -21.77
C LEU A 124 -8.89 3.93 -22.46
N TRP A 125 -9.63 5.02 -22.22
CA TRP A 125 -10.93 5.28 -22.84
C TRP A 125 -10.84 5.28 -24.37
N GLN A 126 -9.85 5.98 -24.93
CA GLN A 126 -9.60 6.00 -26.38
C GLN A 126 -9.18 4.63 -26.92
N SER A 127 -8.40 3.85 -26.16
CA SER A 127 -8.01 2.49 -26.57
C SER A 127 -9.20 1.52 -26.65
N LEU A 128 -10.30 1.83 -25.96
CA LEU A 128 -11.56 1.09 -26.03
C LEU A 128 -12.44 1.52 -27.21
N GLY A 129 -11.98 2.46 -28.05
CA GLY A 129 -12.67 2.91 -29.25
C GLY A 129 -13.53 4.16 -29.06
N HIS A 130 -13.51 4.77 -27.87
CA HIS A 130 -14.23 6.00 -27.61
C HIS A 130 -13.55 7.23 -28.22
N ASP A 131 -14.35 8.22 -28.57
CA ASP A 131 -13.89 9.41 -29.24
C ASP A 131 -13.34 10.49 -28.27
N LYS A 132 -12.89 11.59 -28.87
CA LYS A 132 -12.28 12.70 -28.15
C LYS A 132 -13.31 13.51 -27.34
N GLN A 133 -14.56 13.57 -27.78
CA GLN A 133 -15.64 14.25 -27.07
C GLN A 133 -15.99 13.49 -25.80
N GLU A 134 -16.17 12.17 -25.91
CA GLU A 134 -16.39 11.28 -24.76
C GLU A 134 -15.22 11.35 -23.77
N SER A 135 -13.99 11.53 -24.27
CA SER A 135 -12.81 11.74 -23.40
C SER A 135 -12.91 13.03 -22.57
N TYR A 136 -13.44 14.12 -23.13
CA TYR A 136 -13.64 15.37 -22.38
C TYR A 136 -14.74 15.23 -21.32
N GLU A 137 -15.80 14.50 -21.64
CA GLU A 137 -16.86 14.17 -20.69
C GLU A 137 -16.29 13.36 -19.52
N LEU A 138 -15.49 12.33 -19.80
CA LEU A 138 -14.79 11.55 -18.78
C LEU A 138 -13.94 12.43 -17.85
N ILE A 139 -13.13 13.35 -18.40
CA ILE A 139 -12.31 14.28 -17.59
C ILE A 139 -13.19 15.17 -16.71
N SER A 140 -14.33 15.65 -17.23
CA SER A 140 -15.30 16.43 -16.46
C SER A 140 -15.86 15.62 -15.29
N HIS A 141 -16.21 14.36 -15.52
CA HIS A 141 -16.65 13.44 -14.47
C HIS A 141 -15.56 13.20 -13.41
N LEU A 142 -14.30 13.01 -13.81
CA LEU A 142 -13.18 12.86 -12.87
C LEU A 142 -12.95 14.11 -12.03
N HIS A 143 -13.11 15.32 -12.58
CA HIS A 143 -13.05 16.57 -11.82
C HIS A 143 -14.19 16.67 -10.80
N ARG A 144 -15.43 16.36 -11.21
CA ARG A 144 -16.58 16.37 -10.30
C ARG A 144 -16.42 15.31 -9.21
N PHE A 145 -15.85 14.16 -9.56
CA PHE A 145 -15.42 13.17 -8.61
C PHE A 145 -14.41 13.81 -7.65
N GLU A 146 -13.22 14.22 -8.02
CA GLU A 146 -12.27 14.82 -7.06
C GLU A 146 -12.87 15.92 -6.14
N ALA A 147 -13.71 16.79 -6.70
CA ALA A 147 -14.32 17.93 -6.01
C ALA A 147 -15.54 17.61 -5.12
N HIS A 148 -15.95 16.33 -4.96
CA HIS A 148 -17.13 15.97 -4.15
C HIS A 148 -18.45 16.59 -4.65
N LEU A 149 -18.58 16.77 -5.96
CA LEU A 149 -19.77 17.34 -6.60
C LEU A 149 -20.74 16.25 -7.04
N ALA A 150 -22.04 16.56 -7.06
CA ALA A 150 -23.08 15.68 -7.59
C ALA A 150 -22.74 15.20 -9.02
N PRO A 151 -22.98 13.91 -9.36
CA PRO A 151 -23.67 12.88 -8.56
C PRO A 151 -22.77 12.11 -7.57
N TYR A 152 -21.53 12.57 -7.36
CA TYR A 152 -20.55 11.90 -6.52
C TYR A 152 -20.45 12.53 -5.12
N ASP A 153 -21.44 13.27 -4.64
CA ASP A 153 -21.42 13.99 -3.38
C ASP A 153 -21.79 13.12 -2.16
N LEU A 154 -22.23 11.88 -2.39
CA LEU A 154 -22.58 10.95 -1.33
C LEU A 154 -21.34 10.44 -0.57
N PRO A 155 -21.44 10.27 0.77
CA PRO A 155 -20.35 9.75 1.57
C PRO A 155 -20.09 8.28 1.26
N TYR A 156 -18.82 7.88 1.37
CA TYR A 156 -18.43 6.47 1.32
C TYR A 156 -18.75 5.77 2.64
N ILE A 157 -19.47 4.65 2.57
CA ILE A 157 -19.81 3.77 3.69
C ILE A 157 -18.99 2.49 3.55
N GLU A 158 -18.04 2.29 4.47
CA GLU A 158 -17.21 1.08 4.55
C GLU A 158 -18.12 -0.17 4.72
N ASN A 159 -17.80 -1.26 4.01
CA ASN A 159 -18.57 -2.52 3.91
C ASN A 159 -19.90 -2.46 3.11
N MET A 160 -20.43 -1.28 2.76
CA MET A 160 -21.56 -1.19 1.82
C MET A 160 -21.10 -0.80 0.41
N ASN A 161 -20.16 0.13 0.32
CA ASN A 161 -19.61 0.61 -0.96
C ASN A 161 -18.37 -0.17 -1.40
N THR A 162 -17.70 -0.84 -0.47
CA THR A 162 -16.84 -1.98 -0.77
C THR A 162 -17.76 -3.19 -0.80
N PRO A 163 -17.88 -3.92 -1.92
CA PRO A 163 -18.55 -5.22 -1.90
C PRO A 163 -17.95 -6.04 -0.76
N GLU A 164 -18.79 -6.59 0.14
CA GLU A 164 -18.34 -7.65 1.03
C GLU A 164 -17.82 -8.79 0.15
N LEU A 165 -16.58 -9.20 0.44
CA LEU A 165 -15.89 -10.30 -0.23
C LEU A 165 -16.25 -11.63 0.42
#